data_AF-A0AAV1LXA7-F1
#
_entry.id   AF-A0AAV1LXA7-F1
#
_cell.length_a   1.000
_cell.length_b   1.000
_cell.length_c   1.000
_cell.angle_alpha   90.00
_cell.angle_beta   90.00
_cell.angle_gamma   90.00
#
_symmetry.space_group_name_H-M   'P 1'
#
loop_
_entity.id
_entity.type
_entity.pdbx_description
1 polymer ?
#
loop_
_entity_poly.entity_id
_entity_poly.type
_entity_poly.pdbx_seq_one_letter_code
_entity_poly.pdbx_strand_id
1 'polypeptide(L)'
;MYTELQNDEWWCILAFLCDITGNLNNLNWSLQGEINMASNMANKVFPFEKKLSISHKEIQNKQLQNFQIMINGTNISEENCSIISNYITALLNEIRKRFQDLRKIRKSLLLIENPWHLETTTISGLASVLNWNYSELFDEFIGFKNDTNLEVLFK
;
A
#
# COMPACT_ATOMS: atom_id res chain seq x y z
N MET A 1 -8.98 3.72 -39.70
CA MET A 1 -8.52 2.59 -38.87
C MET A 1 -7.28 3.08 -38.13
N TYR A 2 -7.26 3.03 -36.80
CA TYR A 2 -6.12 3.52 -36.01
C TYR A 2 -4.96 2.54 -36.15
N THR A 3 -3.85 2.97 -36.76
CA THR A 3 -2.67 2.15 -37.04
C THR A 3 -1.96 1.68 -35.78
N GLU A 4 -2.12 2.43 -34.69
CA GLU A 4 -1.61 2.14 -33.36
C GLU A 4 -2.24 0.86 -32.78
N LEU A 5 -3.51 0.60 -33.14
CA LEU A 5 -4.24 -0.62 -32.78
C LEU A 5 -3.79 -1.85 -33.59
N GLN A 6 -2.73 -1.75 -34.41
CA GLN A 6 -2.09 -2.89 -35.04
C GLN A 6 -0.63 -3.07 -34.58
N ASN A 7 -0.15 -2.18 -33.70
CA ASN A 7 1.19 -2.23 -33.17
C ASN A 7 1.18 -2.91 -31.78
N ASP A 8 1.77 -4.10 -31.70
CA ASP A 8 1.85 -4.89 -30.47
C ASP A 8 2.59 -4.18 -29.33
N GLU A 9 3.59 -3.36 -29.66
CA GLU A 9 4.33 -2.61 -28.65
C GLU A 9 3.46 -1.52 -28.02
N TRP A 10 2.72 -0.79 -28.86
CA TRP A 10 1.78 0.22 -28.41
C TRP A 10 0.63 -0.40 -27.60
N TRP A 11 0.09 -1.53 -28.07
CA TRP A 11 -0.95 -2.28 -27.39
C TRP A 11 -0.54 -2.75 -26.00
N CYS A 12 0.70 -3.21 -25.84
CA CYS A 12 1.22 -3.64 -24.55
C CYS A 12 1.22 -2.49 -23.53
N ILE A 13 1.60 -1.29 -23.95
CA ILE A 13 1.55 -0.11 -23.08
C ILE A 13 0.10 0.26 -22.76
N LEU A 14 -0.81 0.22 -23.74
CA LEU A 14 -2.23 0.50 -23.48
C LEU A 14 -2.85 -0.52 -22.51
N ALA A 15 -2.60 -1.81 -22.70
CA ALA A 15 -3.06 -2.88 -21.83
C ALA A 15 -2.59 -2.66 -20.38
N PHE A 16 -1.30 -2.32 -20.22
CA PHE A 16 -0.73 -1.95 -18.93
C PHE A 16 -1.46 -0.74 -18.30
N LEU A 17 -1.68 0.33 -19.07
CA LEU A 17 -2.35 1.52 -18.57
C LEU A 17 -3.79 1.22 -18.15
N CYS A 18 -4.52 0.39 -18.89
CA CYS A 18 -5.86 -0.06 -18.50
C CYS A 18 -5.83 -0.86 -17.18
N ASP A 19 -4.91 -1.82 -17.03
CA ASP A 19 -4.77 -2.59 -15.79
C ASP A 19 -4.44 -1.68 -14.58
N ILE A 20 -3.47 -0.77 -14.72
CA ILE A 20 -3.07 0.14 -13.63
C ILE A 20 -4.16 1.15 -13.29
N THR A 21 -4.81 1.76 -14.28
CA THR A 21 -5.90 2.71 -14.03
C THR A 21 -7.10 2.03 -13.37
N GLY A 22 -7.44 0.80 -13.77
CA GLY A 22 -8.44 -0.01 -13.07
C GLY A 22 -8.07 -0.28 -11.61
N ASN A 23 -6.83 -0.70 -11.36
CA ASN A 23 -6.31 -0.90 -10.01
C ASN A 23 -6.36 0.39 -9.16
N LEU A 24 -5.99 1.54 -9.72
CA LEU A 24 -6.06 2.85 -9.05
C LEU A 24 -7.50 3.28 -8.77
N ASN A 25 -8.42 3.00 -9.70
CA ASN A 25 -9.84 3.31 -9.49
C ASN A 25 -10.43 2.45 -8.36
N ASN A 26 -10.08 1.16 -8.29
CA ASN A 26 -10.48 0.29 -7.19
C ASN A 26 -9.93 0.78 -5.84
N LEU A 27 -8.66 1.19 -5.80
CA LEU A 27 -8.09 1.82 -4.60
C LEU A 27 -8.88 3.08 -4.24
N ASN A 28 -9.09 3.98 -5.19
CA ASN A 28 -9.78 5.24 -4.96
C ASN A 28 -11.22 5.02 -4.44
N TRP A 29 -11.97 4.10 -5.05
CA TRP A 29 -13.31 3.74 -4.60
C TRP A 29 -13.29 3.16 -3.17
N SER A 30 -12.34 2.28 -2.88
CA SER A 30 -12.16 1.73 -1.52
C SER A 30 -11.87 2.81 -0.47
N LEU A 31 -11.26 3.94 -0.88
CA LEU A 31 -10.96 5.07 -0.01
C LEU A 31 -12.13 6.05 0.17
N GLN A 32 -13.17 5.99 -0.68
CA GLN A 32 -14.28 6.95 -0.74
C GLN A 32 -15.55 6.58 0.07
N GLY A 33 -15.46 5.66 1.04
CA GLY A 33 -16.60 5.24 1.89
C GLY A 33 -16.82 6.06 3.18
N GLU A 34 -18.01 5.92 3.78
CA GLU A 34 -18.32 6.47 5.11
C GLU A 34 -17.52 5.77 6.21
N ILE A 35 -16.88 6.58 7.08
CA ILE A 35 -16.06 6.15 8.23
C ILE A 35 -14.77 5.41 7.82
N ASN A 36 -13.89 6.08 7.06
CA ASN A 36 -12.51 5.64 6.89
C ASN A 36 -11.62 6.28 7.96
N MET A 37 -11.49 5.62 9.12
CA MET A 37 -10.41 5.91 10.06
C MET A 37 -9.05 5.78 9.34
N ALA A 38 -8.03 6.47 9.84
CA ALA A 38 -6.68 6.38 9.28
C ALA A 38 -6.16 4.93 9.24
N SER A 39 -6.55 4.09 10.20
CA SER A 39 -6.32 2.62 10.21
C SER A 39 -6.89 1.95 8.95
N ASN A 40 -8.16 2.18 8.64
CA ASN A 40 -8.82 1.65 7.44
C ASN A 40 -8.11 2.09 6.16
N MET A 41 -7.68 3.35 6.10
CA MET A 41 -6.91 3.88 4.96
C MET A 41 -5.55 3.17 4.84
N ALA A 42 -4.83 2.99 5.95
CA ALA A 42 -3.56 2.28 5.98
C ALA A 42 -3.69 0.84 5.47
N ASN A 43 -4.76 0.14 5.88
CA ASN A 43 -5.03 -1.24 5.47
C ASN A 43 -5.45 -1.39 4.01
N LYS A 44 -5.75 -0.30 3.30
CA LYS A 44 -6.01 -0.30 1.86
C LYS A 44 -4.78 0.14 1.06
N VAL A 45 -4.14 1.22 1.49
CA VAL A 45 -3.01 1.85 0.78
C VAL A 45 -1.74 1.00 0.83
N PHE A 46 -1.35 0.50 2.00
CA PHE A 46 -0.07 -0.21 2.12
C PHE A 46 -0.07 -1.58 1.43
N PRO A 47 -1.15 -2.38 1.48
CA PRO A 47 -1.25 -3.57 0.63
C PRO A 47 -1.23 -3.25 -0.86
N PHE A 48 -1.88 -2.16 -1.30
CA PHE A 48 -1.80 -1.71 -2.69
C PHE A 48 -0.37 -1.39 -3.12
N GLU A 49 0.37 -0.61 -2.32
CA GLU A 49 1.78 -0.30 -2.57
C GLU A 49 2.63 -1.58 -2.66
N LYS A 50 2.37 -2.55 -1.77
CA LYS A 50 3.06 -3.84 -1.79
C LYS A 50 2.74 -4.63 -3.05
N LYS A 51 1.47 -4.69 -3.46
CA LYS A 51 1.03 -5.34 -4.71
C LYS A 51 1.71 -4.70 -5.92
N LEU A 52 1.78 -3.38 -5.97
CA LEU A 52 2.45 -2.65 -7.05
C LEU A 52 3.97 -2.93 -7.08
N SER A 53 4.60 -3.04 -5.91
CA SER A 53 6.03 -3.42 -5.80
C SER A 53 6.30 -4.87 -6.25
N ILE A 54 5.35 -5.79 -6.01
CA ILE A 54 5.43 -7.18 -6.50
C ILE A 54 5.24 -7.19 -8.01
N SER A 55 4.22 -6.50 -8.51
CA SER A 55 3.91 -6.36 -9.93
C SER A 55 5.10 -5.79 -10.72
N HIS A 56 5.86 -4.85 -10.13
CA HIS A 56 7.11 -4.37 -10.72
C HIS A 56 8.13 -5.49 -10.98
N LYS A 57 8.34 -6.38 -10.01
CA LYS A 57 9.26 -7.52 -10.15
C LYS A 57 8.75 -8.52 -11.16
N GLU A 58 7.44 -8.72 -11.22
CA GLU A 58 6.81 -9.60 -12.20
C GLU A 58 7.01 -9.09 -13.63
N ILE A 59 6.84 -7.78 -13.88
CA ILE A 59 7.16 -7.16 -15.18
C ILE A 59 8.61 -7.43 -15.58
N GLN A 60 9.57 -7.21 -14.67
CA GLN A 60 10.99 -7.47 -14.92
C GLN A 60 11.28 -8.93 -15.26
N ASN A 61 10.51 -9.86 -14.68
CA ASN A 61 10.61 -11.30 -14.94
C ASN A 61 9.70 -11.77 -16.09
N LYS A 62 9.03 -10.84 -16.81
CA LYS A 62 8.03 -11.12 -17.85
C LYS A 62 6.88 -12.04 -17.39
N GLN A 63 6.53 -11.94 -16.11
CA GLN A 63 5.38 -12.61 -15.50
C GLN A 63 4.21 -11.62 -15.45
N LEU A 64 3.06 -12.02 -16.00
CA LEU A 64 1.90 -11.12 -16.16
C LEU A 64 0.70 -11.48 -15.28
N GLN A 65 0.92 -12.26 -14.23
CA GLN A 65 -0.15 -12.86 -13.42
C GLN A 65 -1.02 -11.79 -12.72
N ASN A 66 -0.47 -10.62 -12.40
CA ASN A 66 -1.21 -9.50 -11.81
C ASN A 66 -1.79 -8.50 -12.84
N PHE A 67 -1.65 -8.75 -14.14
CA PHE A 67 -2.08 -7.87 -15.24
C PHE A 67 -3.04 -8.61 -16.19
N GLN A 68 -4.34 -8.50 -15.89
CA GLN A 68 -5.39 -9.29 -16.54
C GLN A 68 -5.57 -8.93 -18.03
N ILE A 69 -5.34 -7.67 -18.41
CA ILE A 69 -5.47 -7.25 -19.79
C ILE A 69 -4.20 -7.65 -20.56
N MET A 70 -3.02 -7.46 -19.96
CA MET A 70 -1.75 -7.79 -20.60
C MET A 70 -1.55 -9.30 -20.83
N ILE A 71 -1.96 -10.15 -19.89
CA ILE A 71 -1.78 -11.61 -20.00
C ILE A 71 -2.54 -12.22 -21.19
N ASN A 72 -3.63 -11.58 -21.62
CA ASN A 72 -4.51 -12.09 -22.67
C ASN A 72 -4.10 -11.68 -24.09
N GLY A 73 -3.05 -10.88 -24.27
CA GLY A 73 -2.82 -10.27 -25.58
C GLY A 73 -1.41 -9.87 -25.96
N THR A 74 -0.40 -9.98 -25.09
CA THR A 74 0.91 -9.36 -25.41
C THR A 74 2.13 -10.12 -24.90
N ASN A 75 3.12 -10.30 -25.78
CA ASN A 75 4.49 -10.60 -25.40
C ASN A 75 5.21 -9.29 -25.06
N ILE A 76 5.85 -9.21 -23.89
CA ILE A 76 6.60 -8.02 -23.47
C ILE A 76 7.97 -7.98 -24.17
N SER A 77 8.16 -6.96 -25.00
CA SER A 77 9.48 -6.56 -25.50
C SER A 77 10.33 -5.96 -24.37
N GLU A 78 11.64 -5.94 -24.55
CA GLU A 78 12.56 -5.38 -23.55
C GLU A 78 12.38 -3.86 -23.38
N GLU A 79 12.07 -3.15 -24.47
CA GLU A 79 11.73 -1.73 -24.45
C GLU A 79 10.46 -1.47 -23.64
N ASN A 80 9.38 -2.22 -23.90
CA ASN A 80 8.14 -2.08 -23.12
C ASN A 80 8.34 -2.45 -21.66
N CYS A 81 9.15 -3.47 -21.36
CA CYS A 81 9.51 -3.80 -19.98
C CYS A 81 10.15 -2.61 -19.26
N SER A 82 11.09 -1.91 -19.92
CA SER A 82 11.75 -0.72 -19.39
C SER A 82 10.76 0.44 -19.17
N ILE A 83 9.93 0.73 -20.18
CA ILE A 83 8.92 1.79 -20.11
C ILE A 83 7.94 1.53 -18.96
N ILE A 84 7.38 0.33 -18.89
CA ILE A 84 6.42 -0.07 -17.85
C ILE A 84 7.07 -0.01 -16.46
N SER A 85 8.30 -0.49 -16.32
CA SER A 85 9.05 -0.44 -15.05
C SER A 85 9.25 0.99 -14.55
N ASN A 86 9.56 1.92 -15.47
CA ASN A 86 9.69 3.34 -15.15
C ASN A 86 8.35 3.94 -14.68
N TYR A 87 7.23 3.61 -15.34
CA TYR A 87 5.91 4.05 -14.91
C TYR A 87 5.53 3.53 -13.53
N ILE A 88 5.75 2.23 -13.26
CA ILE A 88 5.46 1.64 -11.95
C ILE A 88 6.34 2.29 -10.87
N THR A 89 7.62 2.54 -11.16
CA THR A 89 8.54 3.21 -10.23
C THR A 89 8.07 4.63 -9.91
N ALA A 90 7.68 5.41 -10.92
CA ALA A 90 7.13 6.75 -10.74
C ALA A 90 5.84 6.71 -9.89
N LEU A 91 4.92 5.78 -10.19
CA LEU A 91 3.67 5.63 -9.45
C LEU A 91 3.92 5.24 -7.98
N LEU A 92 4.86 4.33 -7.71
CA LEU A 92 5.26 3.97 -6.34
C LEU A 92 5.76 5.19 -5.57
N ASN A 93 6.58 6.03 -6.19
CA ASN A 93 7.10 7.24 -5.56
C ASN A 93 5.96 8.23 -5.23
N GLU A 94 5.02 8.44 -6.15
CA GLU A 94 3.86 9.31 -5.90
C GLU A 94 2.95 8.79 -4.79
N ILE A 95 2.69 7.48 -4.75
CA ILE A 95 1.90 6.87 -3.65
C ILE A 95 2.63 7.04 -2.32
N ARG A 96 3.94 6.75 -2.28
CA ARG A 96 4.74 6.89 -1.06
C ARG A 96 4.75 8.32 -0.54
N LYS A 97 4.89 9.29 -1.45
CA LYS A 97 4.85 10.72 -1.14
C LYS A 97 3.48 11.12 -0.62
N ARG A 98 2.41 10.75 -1.32
CA ARG A 98 1.03 11.09 -0.95
C ARG A 98 0.62 10.55 0.42
N PHE A 99 1.09 9.35 0.78
CA PHE A 99 0.74 8.69 2.04
C PHE A 99 1.89 8.66 3.06
N GLN A 100 2.83 9.61 2.96
CA GLN A 100 3.97 9.68 3.88
C GLN A 100 3.53 9.93 5.32
N ASP A 101 2.56 10.82 5.54
CA ASP A 101 2.07 11.13 6.89
C ASP A 101 1.33 9.95 7.51
N LEU A 102 0.53 9.23 6.70
CA LEU A 102 -0.11 7.99 7.11
C LEU A 102 0.93 6.93 7.56
N ARG A 103 2.10 6.92 6.93
CA ARG A 103 3.20 6.02 7.32
C ARG A 103 3.85 6.42 8.64
N LYS A 104 3.99 7.72 8.92
CA LYS A 104 4.52 8.21 10.21
C LYS A 104 3.62 7.75 11.37
N ILE A 105 2.30 7.78 11.18
CA ILE A 105 1.34 7.38 12.20
C ILE A 105 0.97 5.89 12.18
N ARG A 106 1.48 5.10 11.22
CA ARG A 106 1.11 3.68 11.05
C ARG A 106 1.26 2.87 12.33
N LYS A 107 2.31 3.12 13.10
CA LYS A 107 2.55 2.47 14.38
C LYS A 107 1.51 2.86 15.44
N SER A 108 1.03 4.10 15.42
CA SER A 108 -0.07 4.57 16.27
C SER A 108 -1.40 3.92 15.93
N LEU A 109 -1.62 3.62 14.64
CA LEU A 109 -2.83 2.93 14.21
C LEU A 109 -2.89 1.49 14.74
N LEU A 110 -1.74 0.83 14.90
CA LEU A 110 -1.68 -0.50 15.53
C LEU A 110 -2.15 -0.49 16.99
N LEU A 111 -2.03 0.63 17.72
CA LEU A 111 -2.60 0.76 19.07
C LEU A 111 -4.12 0.63 19.06
N ILE A 112 -4.76 1.12 18.00
CA ILE A 112 -6.23 1.07 17.85
C ILE A 112 -6.66 -0.32 17.37
N GLU A 113 -5.88 -0.93 16.46
CA GLU A 113 -6.24 -2.21 15.85
C GLU A 113 -5.92 -3.42 16.73
N ASN A 114 -4.73 -3.44 17.34
CA ASN A 114 -4.29 -4.51 18.24
C ASN A 114 -3.16 -4.02 19.16
N PRO A 115 -3.50 -3.45 20.31
CA PRO A 115 -2.52 -2.87 21.21
C PRO A 115 -1.63 -3.91 21.91
N TRP A 116 -2.00 -5.20 21.93
CA TRP A 116 -1.18 -6.27 22.53
C TRP A 116 0.03 -6.67 21.67
N HIS A 117 -0.07 -6.53 20.34
CA HIS A 117 1.04 -6.80 19.42
C HIS A 117 2.09 -5.68 19.34
N LEU A 118 1.89 -4.55 20.02
CA LEU A 118 2.86 -3.47 20.04
C LEU A 118 4.12 -3.83 20.84
N GLU A 119 5.28 -3.69 20.22
CA GLU A 119 6.57 -3.78 20.92
C GLU A 119 6.89 -2.49 21.68
N THR A 120 7.62 -2.58 22.79
CA THR A 120 8.05 -1.41 23.58
C THR A 120 8.91 -0.44 22.77
N THR A 121 9.66 -0.94 21.78
CA THR A 121 10.43 -0.16 20.79
C THR A 121 9.57 0.79 19.95
N THR A 122 8.25 0.59 19.93
CA THR A 122 7.30 1.42 19.19
C THR A 122 6.84 2.65 19.97
N ILE A 123 6.93 2.62 21.31
CA ILE A 123 6.43 3.66 22.20
C ILE A 123 7.14 5.00 21.98
N SER A 124 8.44 4.99 21.70
CA SER A 124 9.18 6.23 21.39
C SER A 124 8.67 6.94 20.12
N GLY A 125 8.25 6.16 19.12
CA GLY A 125 7.60 6.69 17.92
C GLY A 125 6.21 7.25 18.22
N LEU A 126 5.46 6.62 19.11
CA LEU A 126 4.13 7.09 19.53
C LEU A 126 4.21 8.39 20.31
N ALA A 127 5.12 8.46 21.30
CA ALA A 127 5.35 9.65 22.11
C ALA A 127 5.67 10.87 21.23
N SER A 128 6.50 10.70 20.21
CA SER A 128 6.84 11.80 19.28
C SER A 128 5.66 12.21 18.38
N VAL A 129 4.84 11.27 17.89
CA VAL A 129 3.66 11.56 17.07
C VAL A 129 2.54 12.22 17.88
N LEU A 130 2.31 11.77 19.11
CA LEU A 130 1.26 12.27 19.99
C LEU A 130 1.69 13.52 20.78
N ASN A 131 2.96 13.92 20.66
CA ASN A 131 3.58 14.97 21.47
C ASN A 131 3.38 14.73 22.98
N TRP A 132 3.57 13.48 23.40
CA TRP A 132 3.34 13.02 24.76
C TRP A 132 4.65 12.63 25.44
N ASN A 133 4.69 12.66 26.78
CA ASN A 133 5.88 12.29 27.53
C ASN A 133 6.13 10.78 27.40
N TYR A 134 7.35 10.40 27.01
CA TYR A 134 7.70 8.99 26.83
C TYR A 134 7.52 8.16 28.10
N SER A 135 7.95 8.67 29.27
CA SER A 135 7.90 7.92 30.52
C SER A 135 6.46 7.65 30.94
N GLU A 136 5.61 8.68 30.89
CA GLU A 136 4.19 8.57 31.24
C GLU A 136 3.47 7.60 30.29
N LEU A 137 3.67 7.75 28.98
CA LEU A 137 3.09 6.85 27.99
C LEU A 137 3.60 5.41 28.15
N PHE A 138 4.87 5.23 28.52
CA PHE A 138 5.45 3.91 28.75
C PHE A 138 4.79 3.24 29.96
N ASP A 139 4.66 3.95 31.08
CA ASP A 139 4.04 3.42 32.30
C ASP A 139 2.56 3.07 32.06
N GLU A 140 1.81 3.93 31.36
CA GLU A 140 0.43 3.64 30.94
C GLU A 140 0.35 2.39 30.04
N PHE A 141 1.25 2.28 29.06
CA PHE A 141 1.27 1.14 28.14
C PHE A 141 1.62 -0.17 28.85
N ILE A 142 2.54 -0.15 29.83
CA ILE A 142 2.85 -1.32 30.65
C ILE A 142 1.66 -1.70 31.52
N GLY A 143 0.98 -0.72 32.13
CA GLY A 143 -0.26 -0.97 32.86
C GLY A 143 -1.32 -1.63 31.98
N PHE A 144 -1.56 -1.06 30.81
CA PHE A 144 -2.49 -1.57 29.80
C PHE A 144 -2.17 -3.02 29.39
N LYS A 145 -0.90 -3.35 29.12
CA LYS A 145 -0.50 -4.71 28.70
C LYS A 145 -0.71 -5.78 29.75
N ASN A 146 -0.70 -5.41 31.02
CA ASN A 146 -0.91 -6.33 32.14
C ASN A 146 -2.37 -6.37 32.61
N ASP A 147 -3.26 -5.60 31.99
CA ASP A 147 -4.69 -5.63 32.29
C ASP A 147 -5.36 -6.84 31.64
N THR A 148 -5.50 -7.90 32.44
CA THR A 148 -6.12 -9.18 32.04
C THR A 148 -7.61 -9.05 31.72
N ASN A 149 -8.32 -8.04 32.23
CA ASN A 149 -9.74 -7.82 31.91
C ASN A 149 -9.89 -7.27 30.50
N LEU A 150 -9.01 -6.32 30.14
CA LEU A 150 -8.97 -5.77 28.78
C LEU A 150 -8.47 -6.82 27.78
N GLU A 151 -7.50 -7.66 28.14
CA GLU A 151 -6.97 -8.69 27.23
C GLU A 151 -8.05 -9.66 26.70
N VAL A 152 -9.05 -9.99 27.54
CA VAL A 152 -10.16 -10.87 27.15
C VAL A 152 -11.09 -10.22 26.11
N LEU A 153 -11.18 -8.89 26.06
CA LEU A 153 -12.05 -8.17 25.11
C LEU A 153 -11.47 -8.10 23.69
N PHE A 154 -10.16 -8.37 23.53
CA PHE A 154 -9.45 -8.25 22.26
C PHE A 154 -8.90 -9.59 21.73
N LYS A 155 -9.26 -10.71 22.37
CA LYS A 155 -9.03 -12.10 21.90
C LYS A 155 -10.30 -12.67 21.28
#